data_AF-A0A0F0FL20-F1
#
_entry.id   AF-A0A0F0FL20-F1
#
_cell.length_a   1.000
_cell.length_b   1.000
_cell.length_c   1.000
_cell.angle_alpha   90.00
_cell.angle_beta   90.00
_cell.angle_gamma   90.00
#
_symmetry.space_group_name_H-M   'P 1'
#
loop_
_entity.id
_entity.type
_entity.pdbx_description
1 polymer ?
#
loop_
_entity_poly.entity_id
_entity_poly.type
_entity_poly.pdbx_seq_one_letter_code
_entity_poly.pdbx_strand_id
1 'polypeptide(L)'
;MKLVQHIKQALRAPTVKQLESVGRLAHTPSAACFIAATSLAFSNEQLTTGGVVRYVLLYFWGVILFATGLLCNPKQPPRWLFPFLDAR
;
A
#
# COMPACT_ATOMS: atom_id res chain seq x y z
N MET A 1 36.88 -4.95 6.54
CA MET A 1 35.81 -4.07 7.06
C MET A 1 34.72 -3.78 5.99
N LYS A 2 34.12 -4.81 5.37
CA LYS A 2 33.06 -4.62 4.36
C LYS A 2 31.66 -4.50 4.99
N LEU A 3 31.43 -5.19 6.12
CA LEU A 3 30.16 -5.19 6.84
C LEU A 3 29.74 -3.80 7.34
N VAL A 4 30.69 -3.07 7.95
CA VAL A 4 30.45 -1.71 8.47
C VAL A 4 30.09 -0.74 7.34
N GLN A 5 30.67 -0.90 6.14
CA GLN A 5 30.33 -0.08 4.98
C GLN A 5 28.92 -0.37 4.46
N HIS A 6 28.49 -1.64 4.44
CA HIS A 6 27.13 -2.01 4.05
C HIS A 6 26.07 -1.56 5.07
N ILE A 7 26.35 -1.66 6.37
CA ILE A 7 25.46 -1.12 7.42
C ILE A 7 25.32 0.40 7.25
N LYS A 8 26.43 1.10 7.02
CA LYS A 8 26.42 2.55 6.79
C LYS A 8 25.67 2.95 5.50
N GLN A 9 25.68 2.10 4.48
CA GLN A 9 24.88 2.29 3.27
C GLN A 9 23.39 2.01 3.50
N ALA A 10 23.04 0.99 4.30
CA ALA A 10 21.65 0.67 4.64
C ALA A 10 20.98 1.74 5.52
N LEU A 11 21.77 2.43 6.35
CA LEU A 11 21.31 3.54 7.18
C LEU A 11 21.29 4.90 6.47
N ARG A 12 21.69 4.98 5.18
CA ARG A 12 21.53 6.21 4.42
C ARG A 12 20.06 6.51 4.18
N ALA A 13 19.72 7.79 4.17
CA ALA A 13 18.39 8.24 3.81
C ALA A 13 17.99 7.65 2.44
N PRO A 14 16.78 7.09 2.31
CA PRO A 14 16.32 6.50 1.07
C PRO A 14 16.18 7.57 -0.02
N THR A 15 16.51 7.19 -1.25
CA THR A 15 16.34 8.09 -2.40
C THR A 15 14.85 8.24 -2.74
N VAL A 16 14.50 9.36 -3.39
CA VAL A 16 13.11 9.64 -3.83
C VAL A 16 12.55 8.50 -4.69
N LYS A 17 13.36 7.94 -5.60
CA LYS A 17 12.95 6.81 -6.45
C LYS A 17 12.70 5.52 -5.66
N GLN A 18 13.46 5.28 -4.58
CA GLN A 18 13.25 4.14 -3.70
C GLN A 18 11.95 4.30 -2.91
N LEU A 19 11.68 5.51 -2.39
CA LEU A 19 10.41 5.82 -1.72
C LEU A 19 9.20 5.66 -2.66
N GLU A 20 9.30 6.12 -3.89
CA GLU A 20 8.27 5.94 -4.92
C GLU A 20 8.02 4.45 -5.25
N SER A 21 9.10 3.65 -5.35
CA SER A 21 8.99 2.21 -5.53
C SER A 21 8.32 1.52 -4.34
N VAL A 22 8.64 1.94 -3.11
CA VAL A 22 8.00 1.43 -1.89
C VAL A 22 6.52 1.83 -1.87
N GLY A 23 6.18 3.06 -2.30
CA GLY A 23 4.80 3.51 -2.40
C GLY A 23 3.97 2.66 -3.35
N ARG A 24 4.49 2.37 -4.55
CA ARG A 24 3.85 1.43 -5.50
C ARG A 24 3.69 0.04 -4.92
N LEU A 25 4.73 -0.47 -4.25
CA LEU A 25 4.72 -1.77 -3.60
C LEU A 25 3.73 -1.84 -2.43
N ALA A 26 3.39 -0.74 -1.77
CA ALA A 26 2.38 -0.69 -0.72
C ALA A 26 0.93 -0.66 -1.28
N HIS A 27 0.72 -0.08 -2.47
CA HIS A 27 -0.59 -0.07 -3.12
C HIS A 27 -1.02 -1.45 -3.63
N THR A 28 -0.09 -2.31 -4.06
CA THR A 28 -0.41 -3.68 -4.52
C THR A 28 -1.07 -4.56 -3.44
N PRO A 29 -0.49 -4.73 -2.23
CA PRO A 29 -1.12 -5.50 -1.16
C PRO A 29 -2.37 -4.79 -0.61
N SER A 30 -2.43 -3.45 -0.66
CA SER A 30 -3.65 -2.71 -0.34
C SER A 30 -4.82 -3.10 -1.26
N ALA A 31 -4.60 -3.13 -2.57
CA ALA A 31 -5.61 -3.57 -3.54
C ALA A 31 -6.01 -5.03 -3.29
N ALA A 32 -5.05 -5.92 -3.00
CA ALA A 32 -5.33 -7.30 -2.66
C ALA A 32 -6.20 -7.43 -1.39
N CYS A 33 -5.94 -6.62 -0.35
CA CYS A 33 -6.76 -6.56 0.85
C CYS A 33 -8.21 -6.15 0.55
N PHE A 34 -8.42 -5.14 -0.30
CA PHE A 34 -9.77 -4.73 -0.68
C PHE A 34 -10.50 -5.80 -1.51
N ILE A 35 -9.81 -6.45 -2.45
CA ILE A 35 -10.38 -7.55 -3.24
C ILE A 35 -10.75 -8.73 -2.33
N ALA A 36 -9.90 -9.07 -1.37
CA ALA A 36 -10.19 -10.15 -0.41
C ALA A 36 -11.36 -9.78 0.51
N ALA A 37 -11.44 -8.53 0.98
CA ALA A 37 -12.55 -8.06 1.80
C ALA A 37 -13.89 -8.09 1.04
N THR A 38 -13.92 -7.63 -0.22
CA THR A 38 -15.12 -7.73 -1.06
C THR A 38 -15.49 -9.18 -1.36
N SER A 39 -14.51 -10.03 -1.67
CA SER A 39 -14.76 -11.47 -1.90
C SER A 39 -15.39 -12.14 -0.68
N LEU A 40 -14.94 -11.79 0.54
CA LEU A 40 -15.54 -12.29 1.77
C LEU A 40 -16.96 -11.75 1.98
N ALA A 41 -17.19 -10.47 1.68
CA ALA A 41 -18.52 -9.87 1.82
C ALA A 41 -19.57 -10.52 0.90
N PHE A 42 -19.15 -11.03 -0.27
CA PHE A 42 -20.02 -11.73 -1.21
C PHE A 42 -19.92 -13.26 -1.12
N SER A 43 -19.13 -13.80 -0.20
CA SER A 43 -19.12 -15.25 0.02
C SER A 43 -20.46 -15.66 0.65
N ASN A 44 -21.12 -16.66 0.08
CA ASN A 44 -22.38 -17.22 0.61
C ASN A 44 -22.17 -18.00 1.93
N GLU A 45 -21.01 -17.87 2.58
CA GLU A 45 -20.78 -18.44 3.89
C GLU A 45 -21.60 -17.67 4.93
N GLN A 46 -22.28 -18.38 5.82
CA GLN A 46 -22.97 -17.77 6.96
C GLN A 46 -21.99 -16.83 7.69
N LEU A 47 -22.45 -15.63 8.05
CA LEU A 47 -21.67 -14.63 8.77
C LEU A 47 -21.21 -15.17 10.12
N THR A 48 -20.10 -15.89 10.11
CA THR A 48 -19.41 -16.33 11.32
C THR A 48 -18.67 -15.15 11.93
N THR A 49 -18.56 -15.11 13.25
CA THR A 49 -17.73 -14.09 13.95
C THR A 49 -16.31 -14.04 13.39
N GLY A 50 -15.75 -15.19 13.00
CA GLY A 50 -14.44 -15.27 12.35
C GLY A 50 -14.38 -14.58 10.97
N GLY A 51 -15.43 -14.70 10.16
CA GLY A 51 -15.54 -14.00 8.88
C GLY A 51 -15.60 -12.48 9.04
N VAL A 52 -16.38 -12.00 10.01
CA VAL A 52 -16.49 -10.57 10.32
C VAL A 52 -15.15 -9.99 10.78
N VAL A 53 -14.44 -10.69 11.68
CA VAL A 53 -13.10 -10.25 12.14
C VAL A 53 -12.11 -10.18 10.99
N ARG A 54 -12.10 -11.18 10.09
CA ARG A 54 -11.24 -11.18 8.90
C ARG A 54 -11.57 -10.03 7.95
N TYR A 55 -12.84 -9.76 7.71
CA TYR A 55 -13.29 -8.64 6.88
C TYR A 55 -12.76 -7.30 7.43
N VAL A 56 -12.95 -7.05 8.73
CA VAL A 56 -12.48 -5.81 9.39
C VAL A 56 -10.97 -5.68 9.31
N LEU A 57 -10.22 -6.76 9.59
CA LEU A 57 -8.76 -6.75 9.52
C LEU A 57 -8.25 -6.47 8.10
N LEU A 58 -8.83 -7.10 7.08
CA LEU A 58 -8.46 -6.87 5.69
C LEU A 58 -8.73 -5.43 5.28
N TYR A 59 -9.90 -4.89 5.65
CA TYR A 59 -10.23 -3.50 5.34
C TYR A 59 -9.28 -2.52 6.03
N PHE A 60 -9.02 -2.72 7.32
CA PHE A 60 -8.11 -1.90 8.12
C PHE A 60 -6.68 -1.91 7.55
N TRP A 61 -6.14 -3.09 7.25
CA TRP A 61 -4.81 -3.22 6.63
C TRP A 61 -4.77 -2.62 5.22
N GLY A 62 -5.84 -2.78 4.44
CA GLY A 62 -5.98 -2.16 3.13
C GLY A 62 -5.83 -0.63 3.20
N VAL A 63 -6.49 0.01 4.17
CA VAL A 63 -6.41 1.46 4.40
C VAL A 63 -5.02 1.88 4.87
N ILE A 64 -4.41 1.16 5.82
CA ILE A 64 -3.05 1.47 6.31
C ILE A 64 -2.03 1.41 5.17
N LEU A 65 -2.07 0.35 4.37
CA LEU A 65 -1.15 0.15 3.26
C LEU A 65 -1.37 1.22 2.17
N PHE A 66 -2.63 1.59 1.92
CA PHE A 66 -2.97 2.68 1.01
C PHE A 66 -2.40 4.03 1.48
N ALA A 67 -2.61 4.37 2.76
CA ALA A 67 -2.09 5.60 3.36
C ALA A 67 -0.56 5.62 3.37
N THR A 68 0.07 4.49 3.66
CA THR A 68 1.54 4.35 3.60
C THR A 68 2.05 4.56 2.17
N GLY A 69 1.36 4.01 1.18
CA GLY A 69 1.65 4.23 -0.25
C GLY A 69 1.61 5.70 -0.65
N LEU A 70 0.57 6.42 -0.19
CA LEU A 70 0.43 7.87 -0.40
C LEU A 70 1.52 8.69 0.27
N LEU A 71 1.85 8.38 1.54
CA LEU A 71 2.89 9.10 2.29
C LEU A 71 4.29 8.88 1.70
N CYS A 72 4.56 7.70 1.13
CA CYS A 72 5.81 7.40 0.45
C CYS A 72 5.91 8.00 -0.96
N ASN A 73 4.80 8.53 -1.52
CA ASN A 73 4.79 9.21 -2.82
C ASN A 73 4.08 10.58 -2.80
N PRO A 74 4.63 11.59 -2.10
CA PRO A 74 3.99 12.90 -1.96
C PRO A 74 4.08 13.78 -3.22
N LYS A 75 4.82 13.37 -4.27
CA LYS A 75 5.13 14.21 -5.44
C LYS A 75 4.34 13.87 -6.71
N GLN A 76 3.60 12.78 -6.73
CA GLN A 76 2.69 12.46 -7.82
C GLN A 76 1.30 12.22 -7.24
N PRO A 77 0.38 13.21 -7.30
CA PRO A 77 -1.02 12.85 -7.21
C PRO A 77 -1.29 11.82 -8.32
N PRO A 78 -2.10 10.78 -8.06
CA PRO A 78 -2.34 9.75 -9.05
C PRO A 78 -2.81 10.39 -10.36
N ARG A 79 -2.21 10.03 -11.51
CA ARG A 79 -2.59 10.61 -12.82
C ARG A 79 -4.08 10.48 -13.14
N TRP A 80 -4.74 9.48 -12.56
CA TRP A 80 -6.18 9.26 -12.66
C TRP A 80 -7.02 10.19 -11.76
N LEU A 81 -6.40 10.83 -10.76
CA LEU A 81 -7.04 11.82 -9.90
C LEU A 81 -7.10 13.21 -10.55
N PHE A 82 -6.14 13.53 -11.43
CA PHE A 82 -6.12 14.77 -12.20
C PHE A 82 -5.72 14.53 -13.67
N PRO A 83 -6.53 13.82 -14.46
CA PRO A 83 -6.22 13.53 -15.86
C PRO A 83 -6.12 14.80 -16.74
N PHE A 84 -6.61 15.94 -16.24
CA PHE A 84 -6.68 17.22 -16.97
C PHE A 84 -5.48 18.16 -16.72
N LEU A 85 -4.58 17.84 -15.78
CA LEU A 85 -3.43 18.71 -15.47
C LEU A 85 -2.22 18.49 -16.38
N ASP A 86 -2.16 17.37 -17.13
CA ASP A 86 -1.07 17.02 -18.06
C ASP A 86 -1.33 17.46 -19.52
N ALA A 87 -2.37 18.26 -19.79
CA ALA A 87 -2.77 18.68 -21.15
C ALA A 87 -2.24 20.07 -21.58
N ARG A 88 -1.07 20.50 -21.11
CA ARG A 88 -0.41 21.74 -21.57
C ARG A 88 1.01 21.50 -22.05
#